data_AF-A0A956NSW2-F1
#
_entry.id   AF-A0A956NSW2-F1
#
_cell.length_a   1.000
_cell.length_b   1.000
_cell.length_c   1.000
_cell.angle_alpha   90.00
_cell.angle_beta   90.00
_cell.angle_gamma   90.00
#
_symmetry.space_group_name_H-M   'P 1'
#
loop_
_entity.id
_entity.type
_entity.pdbx_description
1 polymer ?
#
loop_
_entity_poly.entity_id
_entity_poly.type
_entity_poly.pdbx_seq_one_letter_code
_entity_poly.pdbx_strand_id
1 'polypeptide(L)'
;DLDVLQWLVDQRVVSVTSHGSLTYFRPENAPAGATDRCVDCPLQESCLYSATRFYLDERPEWPYDVVLGGGPDSREARRHAIATGPYGRCVWHCDNDVCDSQLVLLEYASGIFASFEMHAHTAENTRKLRVLFDHGELYGDVRRGTLWISRFTGQKDQVDVEQVPLPDL
;
A
#
# COMPACT_ATOMS: atom_id res chain seq x y z
N ASP A 1 -7.93 -4.09 0.54
CA ASP A 1 -8.37 -2.70 0.86
C ASP A 1 -9.76 -2.36 0.34
N LEU A 2 -10.23 -2.88 -0.82
CA LEU A 2 -11.64 -2.74 -1.22
C LEU A 2 -12.62 -3.38 -0.22
N ASP A 3 -12.18 -4.42 0.48
CA ASP A 3 -12.87 -5.05 1.61
C ASP A 3 -13.17 -4.07 2.75
N VAL A 4 -12.27 -3.13 3.05
CA VAL A 4 -12.51 -2.08 4.05
C VAL A 4 -13.66 -1.17 3.64
N LEU A 5 -13.72 -0.78 2.36
CA LEU A 5 -14.83 0.01 1.84
C LEU A 5 -16.15 -0.76 1.91
N GLN A 6 -16.14 -2.03 1.53
CA GLN A 6 -17.31 -2.89 1.61
C GLN A 6 -17.77 -3.08 3.06
N TRP A 7 -16.84 -3.25 4.00
CA TRP A 7 -17.14 -3.41 5.42
C TRP A 7 -17.73 -2.13 6.03
N LEU A 8 -17.19 -0.96 5.67
CA LEU A 8 -17.68 0.33 6.17
C LEU A 8 -19.08 0.67 5.65
N VAL A 9 -19.33 0.42 4.37
CA VAL A 9 -20.61 0.79 3.75
C VAL A 9 -21.67 -0.28 4.02
N ASP A 10 -21.27 -1.56 4.08
CA ASP A 10 -22.13 -2.72 4.33
C ASP A 10 -23.42 -2.72 3.49
N GLN A 11 -23.28 -2.38 2.21
CA GLN A 11 -24.37 -2.38 1.23
C GLN A 11 -23.93 -3.05 -0.05
N ARG A 12 -24.89 -3.38 -0.91
CA ARG A 12 -24.62 -3.94 -2.23
C ARG A 12 -23.98 -2.89 -3.14
N VAL A 13 -22.85 -3.24 -3.77
CA VAL A 13 -22.29 -2.51 -4.90
C VAL A 13 -23.16 -2.77 -6.15
N VAL A 14 -23.60 -1.69 -6.81
CA VAL A 14 -24.44 -1.73 -8.02
C VAL A 14 -23.66 -1.41 -9.29
N SER A 15 -22.54 -0.69 -9.18
CA SER A 15 -21.65 -0.41 -10.31
C SER A 15 -20.19 -0.36 -9.86
N VAL A 16 -19.30 -0.82 -10.74
CA VAL A 16 -17.85 -0.76 -10.57
C VAL A 16 -17.22 -0.24 -11.86
N THR A 17 -16.41 0.79 -11.74
CA THR A 17 -15.50 1.22 -12.81
C THR A 17 -14.07 1.08 -12.29
N SER A 18 -13.25 0.28 -12.97
CA SER A 18 -11.85 0.11 -12.58
C SER A 18 -10.94 0.34 -13.78
N HIS A 19 -9.93 1.17 -13.57
CA HIS A 19 -8.86 1.40 -14.52
C HIS A 19 -7.54 1.23 -13.79
N GLY A 20 -6.68 0.39 -14.33
CA GLY A 20 -5.34 0.19 -13.80
C GLY A 20 -4.39 -0.18 -14.91
N SER A 21 -3.13 0.07 -14.66
CA SER A 21 -2.07 -0.28 -15.58
C SER A 21 -0.82 -0.65 -14.79
N LEU A 22 -0.12 -1.67 -15.27
CA LEU A 22 1.29 -1.89 -14.99
C LEU A 22 2.05 -1.15 -16.09
N THR A 23 2.80 -0.10 -15.79
CA THR A 23 3.47 0.76 -16.79
C THR A 23 4.99 0.78 -16.64
N TYR A 24 5.49 0.67 -15.42
CA TYR A 24 6.88 0.84 -15.04
C TYR A 24 7.58 -0.48 -14.73
N PHE A 25 6.97 -1.40 -13.95
CA PHE A 25 7.60 -2.70 -13.62
C PHE A 25 7.43 -3.73 -14.75
N ARG A 26 7.90 -3.37 -15.94
CA ARG A 26 7.90 -4.22 -17.13
C ARG A 26 9.33 -4.50 -17.60
N PRO A 27 9.60 -5.65 -18.26
CA PRO A 27 10.95 -5.99 -18.72
C PRO A 27 11.64 -4.89 -19.54
N GLU A 28 10.89 -4.13 -20.34
CA GLU A 28 11.44 -3.08 -21.20
C GLU A 28 11.98 -1.87 -20.41
N ASN A 29 11.53 -1.67 -19.17
CA ASN A 29 11.98 -0.61 -18.28
C ASN A 29 13.06 -1.08 -17.30
N ALA A 30 13.48 -2.35 -17.38
CA ALA A 30 14.50 -2.90 -16.49
C ALA A 30 15.81 -2.12 -16.63
N PRO A 31 16.45 -1.72 -15.51
CA PRO A 31 17.75 -1.08 -15.59
C PRO A 31 18.78 -2.05 -16.17
N ALA A 32 19.67 -1.53 -17.02
CA ALA A 32 20.70 -2.34 -17.67
C ALA A 32 21.55 -3.09 -16.63
N GLY A 33 21.68 -4.41 -16.81
CA GLY A 33 22.40 -5.28 -15.88
C GLY A 33 21.56 -5.82 -14.71
N ALA A 34 20.26 -5.51 -14.65
CA ALA A 34 19.34 -6.22 -13.77
C ALA A 34 19.32 -7.72 -14.08
N THR A 35 19.27 -8.54 -13.04
CA THR A 35 19.15 -10.01 -13.13
C THR A 35 17.78 -10.45 -12.61
N ASP A 36 17.45 -11.73 -12.77
CA ASP A 36 16.15 -12.28 -12.36
C ASP A 36 15.91 -12.26 -10.83
N ARG A 37 16.98 -12.18 -10.03
CA ARG A 37 16.92 -12.19 -8.56
C ARG A 37 17.81 -11.12 -7.96
N CYS A 38 17.29 -10.39 -6.97
CA CYS A 38 17.99 -9.27 -6.34
C CYS A 38 19.23 -9.70 -5.53
N VAL A 39 19.23 -10.91 -4.96
CA VAL A 39 20.31 -11.39 -4.07
C VAL A 39 21.67 -11.48 -4.75
N ASP A 40 21.67 -11.76 -6.06
CA ASP A 40 22.88 -11.91 -6.88
C ASP A 40 22.97 -10.81 -7.94
N CYS A 41 22.13 -9.76 -7.82
CA CYS A 41 22.07 -8.67 -8.80
C CYS A 41 23.24 -7.69 -8.58
N PRO A 42 24.01 -7.34 -9.63
CA PRO A 42 25.09 -6.36 -9.49
C PRO A 42 24.60 -4.96 -9.12
N LEU A 43 23.30 -4.68 -9.33
CA LEU A 43 22.66 -3.42 -9.01
C LEU A 43 22.08 -3.36 -7.58
N GLN A 44 22.30 -4.40 -6.75
CA GLN A 44 21.62 -4.52 -5.45
C GLN A 44 21.76 -3.27 -4.54
N GLU A 45 22.89 -2.55 -4.61
CA GLU A 45 23.17 -1.37 -3.80
C GLU A 45 22.57 -0.07 -4.36
N SER A 46 22.44 0.03 -5.69
CA SER A 46 21.98 1.26 -6.37
C SER A 46 20.51 1.22 -6.81
N CYS A 47 19.94 0.02 -6.99
CA CYS A 47 18.57 -0.16 -7.41
C CYS A 47 17.58 0.28 -6.31
N LEU A 48 16.62 1.13 -6.67
CA LEU A 48 15.57 1.63 -5.77
C LEU A 48 14.57 0.54 -5.32
N TYR A 49 14.50 -0.57 -6.06
CA TYR A 49 13.57 -1.68 -5.83
C TYR A 49 14.29 -2.99 -5.48
N SER A 50 15.54 -2.90 -4.99
CA SER A 50 16.30 -4.06 -4.57
C SER A 50 15.68 -4.71 -3.34
N ALA A 51 15.29 -5.99 -3.45
CA ALA A 51 14.80 -6.76 -2.32
C ALA A 51 15.84 -6.87 -1.18
N THR A 52 17.15 -6.84 -1.48
CA THR A 52 18.18 -6.91 -0.44
C THR A 52 18.14 -5.67 0.46
N ARG A 53 17.98 -4.48 -0.14
CA ARG A 53 17.84 -3.20 0.59
C ARG A 53 16.51 -3.08 1.32
N PHE A 54 15.45 -3.69 0.78
CA PHE A 54 14.13 -3.69 1.42
C PHE A 54 14.07 -4.63 2.63
N TYR A 55 14.64 -5.84 2.52
CA TYR A 55 14.42 -6.90 3.50
C TYR A 55 15.62 -7.20 4.42
N LEU A 56 16.87 -6.91 4.02
CA LEU A 56 18.05 -7.29 4.84
C LEU A 56 18.50 -6.21 5.82
N ASP A 57 18.13 -4.96 5.59
CA ASP A 57 18.38 -3.88 6.54
C ASP A 57 17.49 -4.07 7.78
N GLU A 58 18.02 -3.80 8.97
CA GLU A 58 17.22 -3.80 10.20
C GLU A 58 16.30 -2.58 10.22
N ARG A 59 14.99 -2.80 10.26
CA ARG A 59 13.97 -1.75 10.34
C ARG A 59 12.92 -2.15 11.37
N PRO A 60 12.35 -1.20 12.13
CA PRO A 60 11.34 -1.52 13.15
C PRO A 60 9.93 -1.75 12.59
N GLU A 61 9.65 -1.35 11.34
CA GLU A 61 8.29 -1.27 10.78
C GLU A 61 8.00 -2.35 9.73
N TRP A 62 6.91 -3.12 9.91
CA TRP A 62 6.30 -4.00 8.89
C TRP A 62 6.32 -3.37 7.47
N PRO A 63 6.58 -4.11 6.36
CA PRO A 63 6.49 -5.57 6.18
C PRO A 63 7.83 -6.33 6.00
N TYR A 64 8.93 -5.95 6.65
CA TYR A 64 10.24 -6.60 6.37
C TYR A 64 10.32 -8.10 6.80
N ASP A 65 9.53 -8.52 7.77
CA ASP A 65 9.45 -9.88 8.28
C ASP A 65 8.42 -10.76 7.54
N VAL A 66 7.61 -10.17 6.64
CA VAL A 66 6.59 -10.90 5.87
C VAL A 66 7.18 -12.08 5.09
N VAL A 67 8.44 -11.94 4.67
CA VAL A 67 9.17 -12.96 3.91
C VAL A 67 9.46 -14.20 4.75
N LEU A 68 9.39 -14.10 6.07
CA LEU A 68 9.69 -15.16 7.03
C LEU A 68 8.46 -15.99 7.41
N GLY A 69 7.24 -15.51 7.11
CA GLY A 69 6.01 -16.24 7.42
C GLY A 69 5.84 -16.59 8.91
N GLY A 70 6.30 -15.73 9.82
CA GLY A 70 6.28 -15.97 11.26
C GLY A 70 7.41 -16.84 11.80
N GLY A 71 8.39 -17.20 10.97
CA GLY A 71 9.63 -17.85 11.39
C GLY A 71 10.60 -16.91 12.14
N PRO A 72 11.72 -17.44 12.64
CA PRO A 72 12.72 -16.64 13.35
C PRO A 72 13.26 -15.50 12.48
N ASP A 73 13.25 -14.28 13.03
CA ASP A 73 13.85 -13.13 12.36
C ASP A 73 15.37 -13.07 12.60
N SER A 74 16.10 -13.57 11.61
CA SER A 74 17.53 -13.30 11.46
C SER A 74 17.82 -12.80 10.06
N ARG A 75 18.89 -12.00 9.91
CA ARG A 75 19.35 -11.53 8.59
C ARG A 75 19.63 -12.70 7.65
N GLU A 76 20.13 -13.82 8.16
CA GLU A 76 20.36 -15.04 7.39
C GLU A 76 19.05 -15.68 6.91
N ALA A 77 18.05 -15.79 7.80
CA ALA A 77 16.73 -16.29 7.44
C ALA A 77 16.06 -15.40 6.38
N ARG A 78 16.14 -14.07 6.53
CA ARG A 78 15.63 -13.13 5.54
C ARG A 78 16.37 -13.26 4.21
N ARG A 79 17.70 -13.38 4.23
CA ARG A 79 18.50 -13.61 3.02
C ARG A 79 18.11 -14.90 2.32
N HIS A 80 17.91 -15.99 3.06
CA HIS A 80 17.44 -17.25 2.50
C HIS A 80 16.03 -17.09 1.89
N ALA A 81 15.10 -16.45 2.60
CA ALA A 81 13.73 -16.23 2.16
C ALA A 81 13.65 -15.44 0.85
N ILE A 82 14.43 -14.37 0.69
CA ILE A 82 14.49 -13.63 -0.59
C ILE A 82 15.30 -14.38 -1.66
N ALA A 83 16.26 -15.23 -1.28
CA ALA A 83 17.01 -16.03 -2.24
C ALA A 83 16.16 -17.14 -2.89
N THR A 84 15.16 -17.68 -2.20
CA THR A 84 14.36 -18.82 -2.68
C THR A 84 12.90 -18.46 -2.96
N GLY A 85 12.32 -17.56 -2.16
CA GLY A 85 10.91 -17.18 -2.22
C GLY A 85 10.56 -16.15 -3.28
N PRO A 86 9.27 -15.75 -3.36
CA PRO A 86 8.80 -14.81 -4.38
C PRO A 86 9.36 -13.39 -4.20
N TYR A 87 9.66 -12.98 -2.96
CA TYR A 87 10.01 -11.61 -2.60
C TYR A 87 11.40 -11.14 -3.03
N GLY A 88 12.29 -12.04 -3.46
CA GLY A 88 13.60 -11.63 -4.00
C GLY A 88 13.73 -11.72 -5.51
N ARG A 89 12.64 -11.99 -6.23
CA ARG A 89 12.60 -11.88 -7.68
C ARG A 89 12.64 -10.41 -8.09
N CYS A 90 13.34 -10.11 -9.18
CA CYS A 90 13.40 -8.77 -9.73
C CYS A 90 12.01 -8.35 -10.24
N VAL A 91 11.54 -7.17 -9.81
CA VAL A 91 10.21 -6.63 -10.16
C VAL A 91 10.01 -6.41 -11.67
N TRP A 92 11.08 -6.30 -12.45
CA TRP A 92 11.02 -6.19 -13.92
C TRP A 92 11.25 -7.54 -14.64
N HIS A 93 11.76 -8.55 -13.95
CA HIS A 93 12.05 -9.89 -14.50
C HIS A 93 11.29 -10.97 -13.73
N CYS A 94 10.01 -10.72 -13.54
CA CYS A 94 9.06 -11.68 -12.99
C CYS A 94 7.75 -11.62 -13.78
N ASP A 95 6.85 -12.54 -13.47
CA ASP A 95 5.48 -12.61 -13.98
C ASP A 95 4.54 -11.66 -13.22
N ASN A 96 5.03 -10.48 -12.83
CA ASN A 96 4.22 -9.47 -12.17
C ASN A 96 3.20 -8.89 -13.17
N ASP A 97 1.93 -9.08 -12.87
CA ASP A 97 0.79 -8.51 -13.60
C ASP A 97 0.00 -7.49 -12.77
N VAL A 98 0.49 -7.16 -11.57
CA VAL A 98 -0.15 -6.20 -10.66
C VAL A 98 0.04 -4.78 -11.18
N CYS A 99 -1.03 -3.99 -11.15
CA CYS A 99 -0.99 -2.58 -11.54
C CYS A 99 -0.03 -1.79 -10.63
N ASP A 100 0.80 -0.93 -11.21
CA ASP A 100 1.57 0.07 -10.46
C ASP A 100 0.81 1.38 -10.24
N SER A 101 -0.32 1.54 -10.93
CA SER A 101 -1.34 2.56 -10.64
C SER A 101 -2.72 2.00 -10.96
N GLN A 102 -3.65 2.11 -10.01
CA GLN A 102 -5.03 1.66 -10.16
C GLN A 102 -5.99 2.64 -9.48
N LEU A 103 -7.09 2.93 -10.17
CA LEU A 103 -8.25 3.65 -9.66
C LEU A 103 -9.48 2.75 -9.78
N VAL A 104 -10.27 2.68 -8.72
CA VAL A 104 -11.57 2.00 -8.68
C VAL A 104 -12.60 2.99 -8.17
N LEU A 105 -13.73 3.07 -8.87
CA LEU A 105 -14.92 3.80 -8.45
C LEU A 105 -16.04 2.77 -8.22
N LEU A 106 -16.68 2.86 -7.07
CA LEU A 106 -17.78 2.00 -6.63
C LEU A 106 -19.02 2.86 -6.41
N GLU A 107 -20.16 2.38 -6.90
CA GLU A 107 -21.48 2.91 -6.57
C GLU A 107 -22.23 1.84 -5.76
N TYR A 108 -22.76 2.24 -4.61
CA TYR A 108 -23.56 1.37 -3.75
C TYR A 108 -25.05 1.62 -3.93
N ALA A 109 -25.88 0.61 -3.67
CA ALA A 109 -27.34 0.69 -3.77
C ALA A 109 -27.97 1.78 -2.88
N SER A 110 -27.26 2.19 -1.83
CA SER A 110 -27.64 3.30 -0.95
C SER A 110 -27.43 4.68 -1.56
N GLY A 111 -26.77 4.79 -2.73
CA GLY A 111 -26.35 6.05 -3.35
C GLY A 111 -24.98 6.55 -2.88
N ILE A 112 -24.28 5.79 -2.02
CA ILE A 112 -22.90 6.11 -1.62
C ILE A 112 -21.95 5.83 -2.79
N PHE A 113 -21.01 6.73 -3.01
CA PHE A 113 -19.87 6.52 -3.90
C PHE A 113 -18.60 6.34 -3.10
N ALA A 114 -17.73 5.43 -3.52
CA ALA A 114 -16.39 5.27 -2.96
C ALA A 114 -15.35 5.20 -4.06
N SER A 115 -14.17 5.79 -3.81
CA SER A 115 -12.99 5.65 -4.64
C SER A 115 -11.89 4.89 -3.90
N PHE A 116 -11.14 4.08 -4.63
CA PHE A 116 -9.93 3.42 -4.16
C PHE A 116 -8.80 3.68 -5.14
N GLU A 117 -7.68 4.15 -4.62
CA GLU A 117 -6.48 4.50 -5.36
C GLU A 117 -5.29 3.72 -4.81
N MET A 118 -4.54 3.09 -5.70
CA MET A 118 -3.31 2.37 -5.38
C MET A 118 -2.20 2.84 -6.30
N HIS A 119 -1.07 3.25 -5.72
CA HIS A 119 0.10 3.71 -6.46
C HIS A 119 1.37 3.08 -5.88
N ALA A 120 2.17 2.46 -6.74
CA ALA A 120 3.49 1.95 -6.35
C ALA A 120 4.54 3.09 -6.23
N HIS A 121 4.34 4.20 -6.93
CA HIS A 121 5.27 5.34 -6.98
C HIS A 121 4.90 6.43 -5.98
N THR A 122 4.92 6.10 -4.69
CA THR A 122 4.65 7.07 -3.61
C THR A 122 5.71 6.97 -2.51
N ALA A 123 6.08 8.11 -1.94
CA ALA A 123 6.90 8.16 -0.73
C ALA A 123 6.07 7.84 0.53
N GLU A 124 4.75 7.99 0.46
CA GLU A 124 3.81 7.70 1.54
C GLU A 124 3.20 6.32 1.35
N ASN A 125 4.02 5.27 1.45
CA ASN A 125 3.55 3.89 1.38
C ASN A 125 2.80 3.55 2.69
N THR A 126 1.52 3.88 2.72
CA THR A 126 0.61 3.70 3.85
C THR A 126 -0.83 3.64 3.33
N ARG A 127 -1.74 3.18 4.17
CA ARG A 127 -3.17 3.26 3.91
C ARG A 127 -3.71 4.56 4.49
N LYS A 128 -4.45 5.28 3.64
CA LYS A 128 -5.16 6.50 4.02
C LYS A 128 -6.64 6.32 3.68
N LEU A 129 -7.51 6.80 4.54
CA LEU A 129 -8.96 6.73 4.35
C LEU A 129 -9.57 8.09 4.64
N ARG A 130 -10.50 8.53 3.79
CA ARG A 130 -11.35 9.69 4.07
C ARG A 130 -12.81 9.29 3.93
N VAL A 131 -13.62 9.65 4.91
CA VAL A 131 -15.07 9.40 4.93
C VAL A 131 -15.77 10.73 5.20
N LEU A 132 -16.77 11.05 4.38
CA LEU A 132 -17.50 12.32 4.44
C LEU A 132 -18.92 12.06 4.93
N PHE A 133 -19.36 12.84 5.90
CA PHE A 133 -20.70 12.80 6.50
C PHE A 133 -21.40 14.16 6.30
N ASP A 134 -22.66 14.23 6.69
CA ASP A 134 -23.48 15.46 6.66
C ASP A 134 -23.02 16.51 7.69
N HIS A 135 -22.46 16.07 8.82
CA HIS A 135 -22.04 16.93 9.94
C HIS A 135 -20.53 16.94 10.19
N GLY A 136 -19.73 16.32 9.33
CA GLY A 136 -18.29 16.29 9.48
C GLY A 136 -17.59 15.36 8.52
N GLU A 137 -16.30 15.15 8.78
CA GLU A 137 -15.46 14.24 8.02
C GLU A 137 -14.46 13.52 8.92
N LEU A 138 -14.06 12.35 8.46
CA LEU A 138 -13.05 11.52 9.09
C LEU A 138 -11.90 11.34 8.10
N TYR A 139 -10.67 11.52 8.58
CA TYR A 139 -9.45 11.19 7.87
C TYR A 139 -8.60 10.26 8.73
N GLY A 140 -8.09 9.16 8.17
CA GLY A 140 -7.22 8.22 8.86
C GLY A 140 -5.93 7.99 8.09
N ASP A 141 -4.82 7.87 8.81
CA ASP A 141 -3.51 7.50 8.26
C ASP A 141 -2.86 6.44 9.16
N VAL A 142 -2.72 5.22 8.62
CA VAL A 142 -2.23 4.07 9.38
C VAL A 142 -0.79 4.27 9.83
N ARG A 143 0.07 4.85 9.00
CA ARG A 143 1.48 5.12 9.32
C ARG A 143 1.61 6.12 10.45
N ARG A 144 0.70 7.10 10.54
CA ARG A 144 0.67 8.05 11.66
C ARG A 144 0.00 7.49 12.91
N GLY A 145 -0.71 6.37 12.79
CA GLY A 145 -1.45 5.79 13.91
C GLY A 145 -2.53 6.74 14.41
N THR A 146 -3.17 7.53 13.55
CA THR A 146 -4.11 8.57 13.98
C THR A 146 -5.33 8.68 13.05
N LEU A 147 -6.47 8.93 13.68
CA LEU A 147 -7.73 9.33 13.09
C LEU A 147 -8.01 10.80 13.44
N TRP A 148 -8.37 11.60 12.45
CA TRP A 148 -8.84 12.97 12.63
C TRP A 148 -10.34 13.00 12.35
N ILE A 149 -11.11 13.55 13.30
CA ILE A 149 -12.54 13.78 13.16
C ILE A 149 -12.77 15.28 13.14
N SER A 150 -13.23 15.81 12.01
CA SER A 150 -13.53 17.23 11.85
C SER A 150 -15.04 17.44 11.84
N ARG A 151 -15.59 18.09 12.86
CA ARG A 151 -17.03 18.38 12.98
C ARG A 151 -17.33 19.79 12.47
N PHE A 152 -18.38 19.92 11.66
CA PHE A 152 -18.77 21.21 11.10
C PHE A 152 -19.44 22.09 12.17
N THR A 153 -19.02 23.35 12.29
CA THR A 153 -19.58 24.29 13.27
C THR A 153 -20.73 25.15 12.71
N GLY A 154 -20.94 25.10 11.39
CA GLY A 154 -21.84 26.01 10.67
C GLY A 154 -21.24 27.39 10.40
N GLN A 155 -20.00 27.65 10.84
CA GLN A 155 -19.25 28.85 10.48
C GLN A 155 -18.28 28.55 9.34
N LYS A 156 -18.15 29.49 8.41
CA LYS A 156 -17.27 29.34 7.25
C LYS A 156 -15.83 29.11 7.72
N ASP A 157 -15.17 28.11 7.12
CA ASP A 157 -13.77 27.76 7.34
C ASP A 157 -13.43 27.36 8.80
N GLN A 158 -14.45 27.04 9.62
CA GLN A 158 -14.26 26.57 10.99
C GLN A 158 -14.74 25.13 11.14
N VAL A 159 -13.88 24.31 11.76
CA VAL A 159 -14.16 22.94 12.17
C VAL A 159 -13.66 22.71 13.59
N ASP A 160 -14.34 21.86 14.33
CA ASP A 160 -13.81 21.31 15.58
C ASP A 160 -13.11 19.98 15.29
N VAL A 161 -11.82 19.88 15.62
CA VAL A 161 -10.97 18.75 15.24
C VAL A 161 -10.55 17.96 16.46
N GLU A 162 -10.93 16.69 16.46
CA GLU A 162 -10.49 15.70 17.44
C GLU A 162 -9.46 14.76 16.80
N GLN A 163 -8.38 14.47 17.51
CA GLN A 163 -7.40 13.46 17.13
C GLN A 163 -7.57 12.23 18.02
N VAL A 164 -7.79 11.08 17.41
CA VAL A 164 -7.95 9.80 18.09
C VAL A 164 -6.79 8.89 17.66
N PRO A 165 -5.91 8.47 18.58
CA PRO A 165 -4.89 7.47 18.28
C PRO A 165 -5.53 6.17 17.82
N LEU A 166 -4.94 5.52 16.81
CA LEU A 166 -5.30 4.16 16.45
C LEU A 166 -4.82 3.20 17.55
N PRO A 167 -5.56 2.11 17.82
CA PRO A 167 -5.10 1.10 18.76
C PRO A 167 -3.79 0.47 18.29
N ASP A 168 -2.99 0.00 19.24
CA ASP A 168 -1.83 -0.83 18.93
C ASP A 168 -2.30 -2.09 18.19
N LEU A 169 -1.64 -2.39 17.07
CA LEU A 169 -1.92 -3.55 16.21
C LEU A 169 -1.24 -4.82 16.73
#